data_AF-A0A7L5E4P9-F1
#
_entry.id   AF-A0A7L5E4P9-F1
#
_cell.length_a   1.000
_cell.length_b   1.000
_cell.length_c   1.000
_cell.angle_alpha   90.00
_cell.angle_beta   90.00
_cell.angle_gamma   90.00
#
_symmetry.space_group_name_H-M   'P 1'
#
loop_
_entity.id
_entity.type
_entity.pdbx_description
1 polymer ?
#
loop_
_entity_poly.entity_id
_entity_poly.type
_entity_poly.pdbx_seq_one_letter_code
_entity_poly.pdbx_strand_id
1 'polypeptide(L)' 'MAKFIELLDKNNRNTLINLDHIISLVIYMTPEEEVRVYLTGDNESYITVTESYEQLRNRLSQVSEIIDMK' A
#
# COMPACT_ATOMS: atom_id res chain seq x y z
N MET A 1 12.46 7.33 14.02
CA MET A 1 11.09 7.86 14.13
C MET A 1 10.24 6.96 13.27
N ALA A 2 9.25 6.29 13.84
CA ALA A 2 8.55 5.23 13.13
C ALA A 2 7.71 5.79 11.99
N LYS A 3 7.79 5.18 10.80
CA LYS A 3 7.06 5.61 9.61
C LYS A 3 5.77 4.79 9.47
N PHE A 4 4.64 5.48 9.35
CA PHE A 4 3.35 4.83 9.14
C PHE A 4 2.64 5.40 7.92
N ILE A 5 1.84 4.57 7.25
CA ILE A 5 0.86 5.01 6.27
C ILE A 5 -0.53 4.53 6.66
N GLU A 6 -1.51 5.43 6.61
CA GLU A 6 -2.93 5.13 6.83
C GLU A 6 -3.63 4.98 5.47
N LEU A 7 -4.20 3.79 5.21
CA LEU A 7 -4.95 3.47 4.00
C LEU A 7 -6.40 3.13 4.35
N LEU A 8 -7.32 3.35 3.41
CA LEU A 8 -8.72 2.99 3.57
C LEU A 8 -9.00 1.63 2.92
N ASP A 9 -9.33 0.62 3.72
CA ASP A 9 -9.65 -0.71 3.19
C ASP A 9 -10.99 -0.73 2.45
N LYS A 10 -11.26 -1.78 1.67
CA LYS A 10 -12.52 -1.96 0.93
C LYS A 10 -13.81 -1.94 1.77
N ASN A 11 -13.70 -2.00 3.10
CA ASN A 11 -14.83 -1.94 4.03
C ASN A 11 -14.93 -0.57 4.71
N ASN A 12 -14.25 0.45 4.20
CA ASN A 12 -14.14 1.79 4.79
C ASN A 12 -13.56 1.81 6.21
N ARG A 13 -12.60 0.92 6.48
CA ARG A 13 -11.86 0.89 7.74
C ARG A 13 -10.47 1.45 7.53
N ASN A 14 -10.07 2.35 8.41
CA ASN A 14 -8.70 2.85 8.43
C ASN A 14 -7.75 1.71 8.84
N THR A 15 -6.78 1.45 7.98
CA THR A 15 -5.73 0.46 8.19
C THR A 15 -4.41 1.21 8.31
N LEU A 16 -3.76 1.09 9.47
CA LEU A 16 -2.46 1.69 9.72
C LEU A 16 -1.36 0.66 9.48
N ILE A 17 -0.43 1.00 8.59
CA ILE A 17 0.68 0.14 8.19
C ILE A 17 1.98 0.73 8.74
N ASN A 18 2.74 -0.07 9.47
CA ASN A 18 4.09 0.30 9.92
C ASN A 18 5.10 -0.02 8.80
N LEU A 19 5.68 1.03 8.22
CA LEU A 19 6.65 0.94 7.12
C LEU A 19 8.04 0.50 7.59
N ASP A 20 8.35 0.56 8.88
CA ASP A 20 9.66 0.18 9.40
C ASP A 20 9.95 -1.33 9.25
N HIS A 21 8.89 -2.14 9.12
CA HIS A 21 8.98 -3.61 8.98
C HIS A 21 8.73 -4.09 7.54
N ILE A 22 8.63 -3.17 6.59
CA ILE A 22 8.32 -3.48 5.19
C ILE A 22 9.59 -3.35 4.37
N ILE A 23 9.96 -4.44 3.69
CA ILE A 23 11.07 -4.52 2.74
C ILE A 23 10.63 -3.98 1.38
N SER A 24 9.44 -4.35 0.92
CA SER A 24 8.90 -3.89 -0.37
C SER A 24 7.38 -3.81 -0.37
N LEU A 25 6.86 -2.87 -1.15
CA LEU A 25 5.44 -2.63 -1.36
C LEU A 25 5.13 -2.72 -2.86
N VAL A 26 4.15 -3.53 -3.21
CA VAL A 26 3.68 -3.71 -4.58
C VAL A 26 2.23 -3.25 -4.68
N ILE A 27 1.95 -2.37 -5.63
CA ILE A 27 0.59 -1.92 -5.95
C ILE A 27 0.19 -2.58 -7.26
N TYR A 28 -0.96 -3.23 -7.30
CA TYR A 28 -1.49 -3.82 -8.53
C TYR A 28 -3.02 -3.73 -8.58
N MET A 29 -3.56 -3.83 -9.78
CA MET A 29 -5.01 -3.93 -10.02
C MET A 29 -5.39 -5.38 -10.28
N THR A 30 -6.52 -5.82 -9.73
CA THR A 30 -7.09 -7.13 -10.03
C THR A 30 -7.89 -7.10 -11.34
N PRO A 31 -8.26 -8.27 -11.90
CA PRO A 31 -9.21 -8.34 -13.02
C PRO A 31 -10.59 -7.73 -12.73
N GLU A 32 -10.94 -7.56 -11.46
CA GLU A 32 -12.20 -6.95 -10.98
C GLU A 32 -12.05 -5.42 -10.77
N GLU A 33 -10.97 -4.82 -11.26
CA GLU A 33 -10.63 -3.40 -11.08
C GLU A 33 -10.40 -2.96 -9.62
N GLU A 34 -10.16 -3.91 -8.70
CA GLU A 34 -9.78 -3.59 -7.33
C GLU A 34 -8.29 -3.23 -7.25
N VAL A 35 -7.95 -2.18 -6.51
CA VAL A 35 -6.56 -1.83 -6.19
C VAL A 35 -6.13 -2.59 -4.94
N ARG A 36 -5.00 -3.30 -5.02
CA ARG A 36 -4.41 -4.04 -3.90
C ARG A 36 -3.00 -3.60 -3.62
N VAL A 37 -2.69 -3.55 -2.33
CA VAL A 37 -1.36 -3.28 -1.79
C VAL A 37 -0.86 -4.58 -1.19
N TYR A 38 0.25 -5.08 -1.73
CA TYR A 38 0.96 -6.21 -1.18
C TYR A 38 2.21 -5.72 -0.47
N LEU A 39 2.36 -6.14 0.77
CA LEU A 39 3.43 -5.74 1.67
C LEU A 39 4.29 -6.97 1.92
N THR A 40 5.58 -6.83 1.65
CA THR A 40 6.59 -7.86 1.93
C THR A 40 7.56 -7.31 2.97
N GLY A 41 7.88 -8.11 3.96
CA GLY A 41 8.63 -7.69 5.13
C GLY A 41 8.82 -8.86 6.08
N ASP A 42 8.82 -8.59 7.39
CA ASP A 42 8.82 -9.65 8.41
C ASP A 42 7.58 -10.56 8.30
N ASN A 43 6.45 -9.99 7.84
CA ASN A 43 5.24 -10.71 7.51
C ASN A 43 4.72 -10.27 6.15
N GLU A 44 4.30 -11.23 5.34
CA GLU A 44 3.59 -10.93 4.09
C GLU A 44 2.12 -10.60 4.39
N SER A 45 1.60 -9.56 3.76
CA SER A 45 0.20 -9.15 3.91
C SER A 45 -0.31 -8.50 2.64
N TYR A 46 -1.61 -8.62 2.38
CA TYR A 46 -2.29 -7.90 1.30
C TYR A 46 -3.49 -7.12 1.84
N ILE A 47 -3.70 -5.93 1.28
CA ILE A 47 -4.81 -5.05 1.64
C ILE A 47 -5.48 -4.60 0.35
N THR A 48 -6.78 -4.84 0.21
CA THR A 48 -7.59 -4.22 -0.84
C THR A 48 -8.00 -2.83 -0.39
N VAL A 49 -7.67 -1.83 -1.18
CA VAL A 49 -7.90 -0.42 -0.86
C VAL A 49 -9.00 0.18 -1.74
N THR A 50 -9.61 1.25 -1.26
CA THR A 50 -10.63 2.00 -2.02
C THR A 50 -10.02 3.08 -2.91
N GLU A 51 -8.79 3.52 -2.60
CA GLU A 51 -8.07 4.49 -3.39
C GLU A 51 -7.70 3.95 -4.78
N SER A 52 -7.70 4.83 -5.78
CA SER A 52 -7.21 4.47 -7.11
C SER A 52 -5.69 4.26 -7.12
N TYR A 53 -5.19 3.55 -8.13
CA TYR A 53 -3.76 3.30 -8.30
C TYR A 53 -2.92 4.59 -8.25
N GLU A 54 -3.37 5.63 -8.97
CA GLU A 54 -2.67 6.93 -9.04
C GLU A 54 -2.70 7.67 -7.69
N GLN A 55 -3.83 7.64 -6.97
CA GLN A 55 -3.92 8.26 -5.64
C GLN A 55 -2.95 7.59 -4.68
N LEU A 56 -2.91 6.26 -4.70
CA LEU A 56 -2.07 5.48 -3.81
C LEU A 56 -0.58 5.66 -4.13
N ARG A 57 -0.20 5.63 -5.42
CA ARG A 57 1.17 5.87 -5.90
C ARG A 57 1.67 7.25 -5.47
N ASN A 58 0.85 8.30 -5.64
CA ASN A 58 1.21 9.65 -5.21
C ASN A 58 1.39 9.75 -3.69
N ARG A 59 0.47 9.19 -2.89
CA ARG A 59 0.61 9.18 -1.42
C ARG A 59 1.87 8.45 -0.97
N LEU A 60 2.12 7.27 -1.54
CA LEU A 60 3.27 6.46 -1.17
C LEU A 60 4.59 7.14 -1.56
N SER A 61 4.66 7.85 -2.69
CA SER A 61 5.87 8.57 -3.12
C SER A 61 6.29 9.69 -2.14
N GLN A 62 5.34 10.17 -1.32
CA GLN A 62 5.61 11.17 -0.29
C GLN A 62 6.17 10.55 1.00
N VAL A 63 5.97 9.25 1.24
CA VAL A 63 6.38 8.55 2.46
C VAL A 63 7.50 7.54 2.25
N SER A 64 7.70 7.04 1.04
CA SER A 64 8.80 6.14 0.66
C SER A 64 9.38 6.50 -0.71
N GLU A 65 10.68 6.23 -0.88
CA GLU A 65 11.31 6.18 -2.21
C GLU A 65 10.80 4.90 -2.91
N ILE A 66 9.60 4.95 -3.50
CA ILE A 66 9.05 3.78 -4.20
C ILE A 66 9.91 3.50 -5.44
N ILE A 67 10.44 2.29 -5.54
CA ILE A 67 11.01 1.76 -6.77
C ILE A 67 9.86 1.24 -7.64
N ASP A 68 9.54 1.99 -8.69
CA ASP A 68 8.52 1.64 -9.68
C ASP A 68 9.07 0.56 -10.63
N MET A 69 8.47 -0.64 -10.65
CA MET A 69 8.80 -1.68 -11.63
C MET A 69 7.67 -1.75 -12.67
N LYS A 70 7.97 -1.24 -13.87
CA LYS A 70 7.12 -1.33 -15.07
C LYS A 70 7.10 -2.72 -15.68
#